data_AF-A0A840HVN7-F1
#
_entry.id   AF-A0A840HVN7-F1
#
_cell.length_a   1.000
_cell.length_b   1.000
_cell.length_c   1.000
_cell.angle_alpha   90.00
_cell.angle_beta   90.00
_cell.angle_gamma   90.00
#
_symmetry.space_group_name_H-M   'P 1'
#
loop_
_entity.id
_entity.type
_entity.pdbx_description
1 polymer ?
#
loop_
_entity_poly.entity_id
_entity_poly.type
_entity_poly.pdbx_seq_one_letter_code
_entity_poly.pdbx_strand_id
1 'polypeptide(L)'
;MRKKYSRTNIPIRHVIIAWQPTCIERREGSAEPGRVAVFHKGDLGELPYLMTHGAGWFYWKDETVDELVRRLVRLKREIARDYGIPKWRTEGMFRRIREYRLYRVEQRRCREERKVAKRLISVRTR
;
A
#
# COMPACT_ATOMS: atom_id res chain seq x y z
N MET A 1 28.20 -3.30 1.52
CA MET A 1 27.43 -3.70 0.30
C MET A 1 25.95 -3.39 0.49
N ARG A 2 25.35 -2.49 -0.31
CA ARG A 2 23.89 -2.28 -0.29
C ARG A 2 23.21 -3.53 -0.85
N LYS A 3 22.40 -4.21 -0.04
CA LYS A 3 21.55 -5.30 -0.53
C LYS A 3 20.61 -4.70 -1.58
N LYS A 4 20.85 -5.02 -2.85
CA LYS A 4 20.08 -4.52 -4.00
C LYS A 4 18.77 -5.33 -4.05
N TYR A 5 17.82 -5.00 -3.19
CA TYR A 5 16.51 -5.62 -3.22
C TYR A 5 15.83 -5.28 -4.55
N SER A 6 15.16 -6.27 -5.16
CA SER A 6 14.26 -6.02 -6.29
C SER A 6 13.33 -4.87 -5.94
N ARG A 7 13.19 -3.88 -6.83
CA ARG A 7 12.30 -2.72 -6.64
C ARG A 7 10.84 -3.14 -6.37
N THR A 8 10.49 -4.41 -6.56
CA THR A 8 9.12 -4.94 -6.56
C THR A 8 9.03 -6.27 -5.83
N ASN A 9 9.44 -6.37 -4.56
CA ASN A 9 9.02 -7.48 -3.69
C ASN A 9 9.36 -7.27 -2.21
N ILE A 10 9.08 -6.09 -1.65
CA ILE A 10 9.51 -5.78 -0.28
C ILE A 10 8.68 -6.64 0.69
N PRO A 11 9.32 -7.49 1.53
CA PRO A 11 8.61 -8.20 2.58
C PRO A 11 8.05 -7.19 3.57
N ILE A 12 6.82 -7.43 3.96
CA ILE A 12 6.04 -6.46 4.72
C ILE A 12 6.64 -6.10 6.09
N ARG A 13 7.37 -7.03 6.71
CA ARG A 13 8.05 -6.82 7.98
C ARG A 13 9.17 -5.80 7.94
N HIS A 14 9.62 -5.43 6.74
CA HIS A 14 10.73 -4.50 6.53
C HIS A 14 10.29 -3.23 5.82
N VAL A 15 8.98 -3.04 5.63
CA VAL A 15 8.45 -1.95 4.82
C VAL A 15 8.08 -0.75 5.67
N ILE A 16 8.37 0.43 5.16
CA ILE A 16 7.77 1.68 5.61
C ILE A 16 6.99 2.26 4.46
N ILE A 17 5.84 2.82 4.80
CA ILE A 17 4.98 3.53 3.87
C ILE A 17 4.98 4.99 4.30
N ALA A 18 5.36 5.88 3.40
CA ALA A 18 5.23 7.32 3.61
C ALA A 18 4.39 7.96 2.53
N TRP A 19 3.70 9.04 2.90
CA TRP A 19 2.93 9.86 1.99
C TRP A 19 3.00 11.33 2.35
N GLN A 20 2.96 12.17 1.33
CA GLN A 20 2.91 13.62 1.50
C GLN A 20 1.49 14.12 1.19
N PRO A 21 0.83 14.84 2.11
CA PRO A 21 -0.50 15.40 1.86
C PRO A 21 -0.50 16.34 0.64
N THR A 22 -1.62 16.41 -0.07
CA THR A 22 -1.76 17.26 -1.26
C THR A 22 -1.80 18.75 -0.96
N CYS A 23 -2.21 19.13 0.26
CA CYS A 23 -2.39 20.51 0.68
C CYS A 23 -1.12 21.20 1.22
N ILE A 24 0.00 20.47 1.34
CA ILE A 24 1.24 21.03 1.88
C ILE A 24 2.06 21.61 0.73
N GLU A 25 2.62 22.80 0.94
CA GLU A 25 3.55 23.41 0.00
C GLU A 25 4.86 22.63 -0.10
N ARG A 26 5.37 22.50 -1.32
CA ARG A 26 6.66 21.84 -1.56
C ARG A 26 7.80 22.76 -1.14
N ARG A 27 8.73 22.23 -0.36
CA ARG A 27 10.05 22.83 -0.09
C ARG A 27 11.16 22.13 -0.87
N GLU A 28 12.29 22.79 -1.04
CA GLU A 28 13.46 22.14 -1.63
C GLU A 28 13.88 20.90 -0.81
N GLY A 29 14.24 19.81 -1.49
CA GLY A 29 14.57 18.53 -0.85
C GLY A 29 13.38 17.74 -0.29
N SER A 30 12.19 18.32 -0.22
CA SER A 30 10.98 17.66 0.31
C SER A 30 10.30 16.74 -0.70
N ALA A 31 9.47 15.82 -0.19
CA ALA A 31 8.60 15.00 -1.02
C ALA A 31 7.54 15.87 -1.72
N GLU A 32 7.23 15.55 -2.97
CA GLU A 32 6.20 16.27 -3.72
C GLU A 32 4.80 16.06 -3.11
N PRO A 33 3.93 17.08 -3.13
CA PRO A 33 2.56 16.96 -2.65
C PRO A 33 1.80 15.81 -3.35
N GLY A 34 1.11 15.01 -2.56
CA GLY A 34 0.38 13.83 -3.03
C GLY A 34 1.26 12.65 -3.44
N ARG A 35 2.57 12.67 -3.15
CA ARG A 35 3.46 11.55 -3.41
C ARG A 35 3.30 10.48 -2.33
N VAL A 36 3.42 9.21 -2.74
CA VAL A 36 3.41 8.04 -1.86
C VAL A 36 4.63 7.22 -2.20
N ALA A 37 5.32 6.71 -1.18
CA ALA A 37 6.45 5.82 -1.35
C ALA A 37 6.41 4.65 -0.37
N VAL A 38 7.08 3.58 -0.80
CA VAL A 38 7.25 2.33 -0.08
C VAL A 38 8.73 2.00 -0.19
N PHE A 39 9.40 1.88 0.95
CA PHE A 39 10.84 1.67 1.05
C PHE A 39 11.18 0.72 2.21
N HIS A 40 12.41 0.22 2.23
CA HIS A 40 12.93 -0.47 3.41
C HIS A 40 13.32 0.54 4.49
N LYS A 41 13.19 0.14 5.75
CA LYS A 41 13.72 0.93 6.87
C LYS A 41 15.23 1.19 6.71
N GLY A 42 15.62 2.45 6.74
CA GLY A 42 16.99 2.94 6.53
C GLY A 42 17.34 3.24 5.07
N ASP A 43 16.39 3.18 4.14
CA ASP A 43 16.65 3.53 2.74
C ASP A 43 16.78 5.05 2.55
N LEU A 44 17.64 5.50 1.62
CA LEU A 44 17.75 6.93 1.27
C LEU A 44 16.45 7.55 0.75
N GLY A 45 15.52 6.73 0.28
CA GLY A 45 14.20 7.18 -0.16
C GLY A 45 13.35 7.79 0.97
N GLU A 46 13.74 7.57 2.23
CA GLU A 46 13.15 8.19 3.42
C GLU A 46 13.43 9.68 3.51
N LEU A 47 14.62 10.11 3.10
CA LEU A 47 15.14 11.45 3.37
C LEU A 47 14.20 12.56 2.92
N PRO A 48 13.63 12.54 1.69
CA PRO A 48 12.73 13.59 1.26
C PRO A 48 11.49 13.69 2.14
N TYR A 49 10.93 12.56 2.56
CA TYR A 49 9.75 12.55 3.43
C TYR A 49 10.11 12.98 4.85
N LEU A 50 11.27 12.57 5.39
CA LEU A 50 11.71 12.95 6.74
C LEU A 50 11.93 14.46 6.85
N MET A 51 12.42 15.07 5.77
CA MET A 51 12.57 16.52 5.65
C MET A 51 11.25 17.25 5.44
N THR A 52 10.16 16.54 5.14
CA THR A 52 8.87 17.17 4.85
C THR A 52 8.00 17.27 6.09
N HIS A 53 7.69 18.50 6.50
CA HIS A 53 6.76 18.74 7.58
C HIS A 53 5.35 18.26 7.20
N GLY A 54 4.68 17.53 8.11
CA GLY A 54 3.35 16.99 7.89
C GLY A 54 3.29 15.71 7.04
N ALA A 55 4.42 15.13 6.66
CA ALA A 55 4.43 13.81 6.01
C ALA A 55 3.83 12.75 6.94
N GLY A 56 2.98 11.89 6.37
CA GLY A 56 2.41 10.75 7.06
C GLY A 56 3.28 9.51 6.92
N TRP A 57 3.31 8.70 7.98
CA TRP A 57 4.14 7.51 8.06
C TRP A 57 3.36 6.34 8.63
N PHE A 58 3.61 5.16 8.08
CA PHE A 58 3.17 3.92 8.65
C PHE A 58 4.34 2.95 8.73
N TYR A 59 4.64 2.55 9.97
CA TYR A 59 5.65 1.56 10.30
C TYR A 59 4.97 0.25 10.66
N TRP A 60 5.62 -0.84 10.27
CA TRP A 60 5.15 -2.17 10.62
C TRP A 60 5.39 -2.50 12.10
N LYS A 61 4.41 -3.13 12.75
CA LYS A 61 4.50 -3.71 14.11
C LYS A 61 4.26 -5.22 14.05
N ASP A 62 4.46 -5.94 15.14
CA ASP A 62 4.25 -7.39 15.22
C ASP A 62 2.76 -7.78 15.11
N GLU A 63 2.19 -7.69 13.91
CA GLU A 63 0.84 -8.17 13.57
C GLU A 63 0.93 -9.33 12.56
N THR A 64 -0.15 -10.11 12.44
CA THR A 64 -0.25 -11.18 11.44
C THR A 64 -0.36 -10.62 10.02
N VAL A 65 -0.06 -11.44 8.99
CA VAL A 65 -0.15 -11.02 7.58
C VAL A 65 -1.57 -10.61 7.17
N ASP A 66 -2.61 -11.20 7.77
CA ASP A 66 -4.00 -10.88 7.42
C ASP A 66 -4.47 -9.55 8.03
N GLU A 67 -4.15 -9.30 9.30
CA GLU A 67 -4.43 -8.03 9.98
C GLU A 67 -3.78 -6.86 9.24
N LEU A 68 -2.57 -7.09 8.80
CA LEU A 68 -1.79 -6.18 7.99
C LEU A 68 -2.51 -5.78 6.73
N VAL A 69 -2.91 -6.76 5.92
CA VAL A 69 -3.56 -6.47 4.65
C VAL A 69 -4.84 -5.67 4.88
N ARG A 70 -5.61 -6.00 5.94
CA ARG A 70 -6.77 -5.21 6.33
C ARG A 70 -6.37 -3.78 6.70
N ARG A 71 -5.26 -3.60 7.43
CA ARG A 71 -4.69 -2.29 7.77
C ARG A 71 -4.29 -1.51 6.53
N LEU A 72 -3.65 -2.12 5.53
CA LEU A 72 -3.33 -1.45 4.25
C LEU A 72 -4.58 -1.04 3.48
N VAL A 73 -5.60 -1.89 3.44
CA VAL A 73 -6.87 -1.52 2.79
C VAL A 73 -7.51 -0.32 3.48
N ARG A 74 -7.46 -0.26 4.82
CA ARG A 74 -7.93 0.88 5.61
C ARG A 74 -7.08 2.13 5.38
N LEU A 75 -5.76 2.01 5.49
CA LEU A 75 -4.80 3.09 5.28
C LEU A 75 -4.95 3.73 3.90
N LYS A 76 -5.17 2.92 2.86
CA LYS A 76 -5.44 3.43 1.50
C LYS A 76 -6.69 4.32 1.45
N ARG A 77 -7.74 4.00 2.22
CA ARG A 77 -8.96 4.82 2.29
C ARG A 77 -8.71 6.11 3.06
N GLU A 78 -7.99 6.02 4.17
CA GLU A 78 -7.60 7.18 5.00
C GLU A 78 -6.70 8.14 4.21
N ILE A 79 -5.64 7.65 3.56
CA ILE A 79 -4.77 8.43 2.67
C ILE A 79 -5.56 9.20 1.61
N ALA A 80 -6.57 8.56 1.02
CA ALA A 80 -7.38 9.20 0.00
C ALA A 80 -8.37 10.24 0.54
N ARG A 81 -9.02 9.94 1.67
CA ARG A 81 -10.03 10.82 2.26
C ARG A 81 -9.39 12.01 2.97
N ASP A 82 -8.37 11.76 3.77
CA ASP A 82 -7.85 12.74 4.73
C ASP A 82 -6.69 13.56 4.14
N TYR A 83 -6.01 13.04 3.12
CA TYR A 83 -4.81 13.68 2.54
C TYR A 83 -4.96 14.00 1.05
N GLY A 84 -6.14 13.74 0.46
CA GLY A 84 -6.47 14.06 -0.92
C GLY A 84 -5.71 13.24 -1.97
N ILE A 85 -5.05 12.15 -1.58
CA ILE A 85 -4.22 11.36 -2.51
C ILE A 85 -5.06 10.29 -3.20
N PRO A 86 -5.15 10.26 -4.54
CA PRO A 86 -6.00 9.28 -5.23
C PRO A 86 -5.66 7.82 -4.89
N LYS A 87 -6.70 7.01 -4.63
CA LYS A 87 -6.57 5.60 -4.24
C LYS A 87 -5.71 4.77 -5.20
N TRP A 88 -5.74 5.07 -6.50
CA TRP A 88 -4.96 4.36 -7.51
C TRP A 88 -3.44 4.55 -7.35
N ARG A 89 -3.01 5.72 -6.86
CA ARG A 89 -1.60 6.03 -6.63
C ARG A 89 -1.06 5.22 -5.46
N THR A 90 -1.79 5.22 -4.35
CA THR A 90 -1.48 4.40 -3.17
C THR A 90 -1.51 2.91 -3.50
N GLU A 91 -2.53 2.46 -4.26
CA GLU A 91 -2.63 1.08 -4.73
C GLU A 91 -1.42 0.65 -5.57
N GLY A 92 -0.98 1.50 -6.51
CA GLY A 92 0.20 1.25 -7.33
C GLY A 92 1.46 1.02 -6.48
N MET A 93 1.62 1.80 -5.41
CA MET A 93 2.74 1.63 -4.49
C MET A 93 2.60 0.38 -3.61
N PHE A 94 1.41 0.08 -3.09
CA PHE A 94 1.20 -1.07 -2.21
C PHE A 94 1.41 -2.41 -2.93
N ARG A 95 1.22 -2.46 -4.25
CA ARG A 95 1.55 -3.65 -5.06
C ARG A 95 3.04 -4.04 -5.02
N ARG A 96 3.92 -3.13 -4.59
CA ARG A 96 5.36 -3.43 -4.38
C ARG A 96 5.61 -4.24 -3.12
N ILE A 97 4.63 -4.29 -2.23
CA ILE A 97 4.65 -5.06 -1.00
C ILE A 97 4.18 -6.49 -1.32
N ARG A 98 5.02 -7.48 -1.01
CA ARG A 98 4.83 -8.86 -1.48
C ARG A 98 3.50 -9.46 -1.02
N GLU A 99 3.21 -9.38 0.26
CA GLU A 99 2.04 -10.01 0.88
C GLU A 99 0.74 -9.33 0.44
N TYR A 100 0.75 -8.00 0.25
CA TYR A 100 -0.38 -7.28 -0.33
C TYR A 100 -0.70 -7.76 -1.75
N ARG A 101 0.35 -7.97 -2.57
CA ARG A 101 0.19 -8.49 -3.93
C ARG A 101 -0.40 -9.91 -3.93
N LEU A 102 0.12 -10.80 -3.07
CA LEU A 102 -0.38 -12.18 -2.94
C LEU A 102 -1.85 -12.20 -2.51
N TYR A 103 -2.23 -11.39 -1.51
CA TYR A 103 -3.61 -11.25 -1.08
C TYR A 103 -4.56 -10.81 -2.21
N ARG A 104 -4.12 -9.90 -3.08
CA ARG A 104 -4.93 -9.42 -4.21
C ARG A 104 -5.20 -10.53 -5.24
N VAL A 105 -4.23 -11.41 -5.47
CA VAL A 105 -4.40 -12.60 -6.32
C VAL A 105 -5.44 -13.52 -5.69
N GLU A 106 -5.31 -13.82 -4.40
CA GLU A 106 -6.24 -14.71 -3.69
C GLU A 106 -7.68 -14.13 -3.66
N GLN A 107 -7.83 -12.84 -3.37
CA GLN A 107 -9.12 -12.15 -3.44
C GLN A 107 -9.79 -12.24 -4.82
N ARG A 108 -9.01 -12.21 -5.90
CA ARG A 108 -9.54 -12.36 -7.25
C ARG A 108 -10.07 -13.78 -7.45
N ARG A 109 -9.27 -14.78 -7.07
CA ARG A 109 -9.64 -16.20 -7.13
C ARG A 109 -10.95 -16.46 -6.37
N CYS A 110 -11.05 -16.06 -5.10
CA CYS A 110 -12.27 -16.27 -4.31
C CYS A 110 -13.50 -15.59 -4.92
N ARG A 111 -13.34 -14.42 -5.56
CA ARG A 111 -14.46 -13.72 -6.24
C ARG A 111 -14.93 -14.47 -7.48
N GLU A 112 -14.00 -15.04 -8.24
CA GLU A 112 -14.30 -15.84 -9.42
C GLU A 112 -15.02 -17.14 -9.01
N GLU A 113 -14.53 -17.84 -7.98
CA GLU A 113 -15.19 -19.03 -7.40
C GLU A 113 -16.61 -18.73 -6.93
N ARG A 114 -16.82 -17.62 -6.20
CA ARG A 114 -18.17 -17.18 -5.77
C ARG A 114 -19.09 -16.85 -6.94
N LYS A 115 -18.57 -16.27 -8.02
CA LYS A 115 -19.37 -16.00 -9.23
C LYS A 115 -19.80 -17.30 -9.90
N VAL A 116 -18.92 -18.29 -9.99
CA VAL A 116 -19.23 -19.62 -10.54
C VAL A 116 -20.28 -20.33 -9.69
N ALA A 117 -20.09 -20.38 -8.36
CA ALA A 117 -21.05 -21.00 -7.44
C ALA A 117 -22.46 -20.38 -7.55
N LYS A 118 -22.55 -19.04 -7.60
CA LYS A 118 -23.83 -18.35 -7.81
C LYS A 118 -24.52 -18.73 -9.12
N ARG A 119 -23.76 -18.87 -10.21
CA ARG A 119 -24.29 -19.30 -11.51
C ARG A 119 -24.84 -20.73 -11.44
N LEU A 120 -24.10 -21.66 -10.83
CA LEU A 120 -24.51 -23.05 -10.69
C LEU A 120 -25.82 -23.19 -9.89
N ILE A 121 -25.98 -22.43 -8.80
CA ILE A 121 -27.23 -22.41 -8.02
C ILE A 121 -28.39 -21.89 -8.89
N SER A 122 -28.20 -20.79 -9.61
CA SER A 122 -29.25 -20.19 -10.45
C SER A 122 -29.71 -21.10 -11.60
N VAL A 123 -28.80 -21.93 -12.13
CA VAL A 123 -29.10 -22.90 -13.20
C VAL A 123 -29.88 -24.08 -12.65
N ARG A 124 -29.57 -24.53 -11.42
CA ARG A 124 -30.22 -25.69 -10.79
C ARG A 124 -31.63 -25.40 -10.26
N THR A 125 -31.94 -24.13 -10.00
CA THR A 125 -33.27 -23.66 -9.55
C THR A 125 -34.20 -23.24 -10.69
N ARG A 126 -33.80 -23.43 -11.95
CA ARG A 126 -34.63 -23.27 -13.15
C ARG A 126 -35.07 -24.63 -13.64
#